data_AF-A0A3C2AMN3-F1
#
_entry.id   AF-A0A3C2AMN3-F1
#
_cell.length_a   1.000
_cell.length_b   1.000
_cell.length_c   1.000
_cell.angle_alpha   90.00
_cell.angle_beta   90.00
_cell.angle_gamma   90.00
#
_symmetry.space_group_name_H-M   'P 1'
#
loop_
_entity.id
_entity.type
_entity.pdbx_description
1 polymer ?
#
loop_
_entity_poly.entity_id
_entity_poly.type
_entity_poly.pdbx_seq_one_letter_code
_entity_poly.pdbx_strand_id
1 'polypeptide(L)'
;MRIAALFLVLFCTFSACREKDSIAPNVEIFEPQEGTVFFVFDTVFVSITAVDETDLISVSARLVNESFIPIAVSSNVSINISTNAGGAELIIDDKLTETGDYYVLITASDGTNEQREFRKIKIIGLPKERRAVYFSSTNGDGTDAITRVDSLFQNSTLWIQADQDIRKICVNSLNDRLTFIGYLSTG
;
A
#
# COMPACT_ATOMS: atom_id res chain seq x y z
N MET A 1 54.16 6.17 -46.54
CA MET A 1 52.70 5.98 -46.71
C MET A 1 52.09 5.02 -45.67
N ARG A 2 52.51 5.05 -44.39
CA ARG A 2 51.94 4.17 -43.33
C ARG A 2 51.33 4.94 -42.14
N ILE A 3 51.55 6.26 -42.05
CA ILE A 3 51.04 7.10 -40.95
C ILE A 3 49.67 7.71 -41.29
N ALA A 4 49.40 8.00 -42.57
CA ALA A 4 48.11 8.54 -43.02
C ALA A 4 46.94 7.55 -42.87
N ALA A 5 47.22 6.23 -42.88
CA ALA A 5 46.21 5.20 -42.69
C ALA A 5 45.77 5.05 -41.22
N LEU A 6 46.63 5.43 -40.25
CA LEU A 6 46.33 5.30 -38.83
C LEU A 6 45.37 6.40 -38.33
N PHE A 7 45.43 7.59 -38.93
CA PHE A 7 44.54 8.71 -38.59
C PHE A 7 43.12 8.55 -39.17
N LEU A 8 42.95 7.78 -40.24
CA LEU A 8 41.64 7.54 -40.85
C LEU A 8 40.80 6.53 -40.06
N VAL A 9 41.44 5.59 -39.35
CA VAL A 9 40.74 4.61 -38.51
C VAL A 9 40.29 5.21 -37.17
N LEU A 10 40.99 6.24 -36.67
CA LEU A 10 40.63 6.93 -35.42
C LEU A 10 39.46 7.93 -35.59
N PHE A 11 39.13 8.31 -36.84
CA PHE A 11 38.04 9.25 -37.12
C PHE A 11 36.69 8.54 -37.38
N CYS A 12 36.68 7.21 -37.54
CA CYS A 12 35.45 6.43 -37.78
C CYS A 12 34.74 5.96 -36.50
N THR A 13 35.25 6.27 -35.30
CA THR A 13 34.63 5.85 -34.03
C THR A 13 33.72 6.91 -33.39
N PHE A 14 33.47 8.04 -34.06
CA PHE A 14 32.80 9.21 -33.46
C PHE A 14 31.42 9.58 -34.03
N SER A 15 30.73 8.72 -34.78
CA SER A 15 29.40 9.07 -35.31
C SER A 15 28.42 7.92 -35.32
N ALA A 16 27.98 7.57 -34.12
CA ALA A 16 26.63 7.03 -33.91
C ALA A 16 26.09 7.62 -32.60
N CYS A 17 25.96 8.95 -32.56
CA CYS A 17 25.14 9.59 -31.55
C CYS A 17 23.70 9.28 -31.93
N ARG A 18 23.18 8.14 -31.44
CA ARG A 18 21.78 7.77 -31.60
C ARG A 18 20.97 8.86 -30.89
N GLU A 19 20.01 9.45 -31.60
CA GLU A 19 19.12 10.45 -31.00
C GLU A 19 18.50 9.85 -29.74
N LYS A 20 18.57 10.60 -28.64
CA LYS A 20 17.95 10.17 -27.40
C LYS A 20 16.45 10.20 -27.59
N ASP A 21 15.82 9.10 -27.24
CA ASP A 21 14.38 9.06 -27.07
C ASP A 21 13.96 10.15 -26.07
N SER A 22 12.91 10.90 -26.41
CA SER A 22 12.44 12.06 -25.65
C SER A 22 10.93 12.08 -25.46
N ILE A 23 10.21 11.12 -26.03
CA ILE A 23 8.76 11.03 -25.91
C ILE A 23 8.48 10.00 -24.82
N ALA A 24 7.61 10.37 -23.88
CA ALA A 24 7.20 9.43 -22.85
C ALA A 24 6.04 8.56 -23.35
N PRO A 25 5.92 7.31 -22.86
CA PRO A 25 4.79 6.44 -23.18
C PRO A 25 3.44 7.11 -22.92
N ASN A 26 2.43 6.78 -23.72
CA ASN A 26 1.05 7.15 -23.46
C ASN A 26 0.31 6.02 -22.75
N VAL A 27 -0.47 6.35 -21.71
CA VAL A 27 -1.26 5.38 -20.95
C VAL A 27 -2.68 5.90 -20.77
N GLU A 28 -3.65 5.02 -21.00
CA GLU A 28 -5.06 5.28 -20.70
C GLU A 28 -5.63 4.14 -19.87
N ILE A 29 -6.38 4.49 -18.81
CA ILE A 29 -7.05 3.52 -17.95
C ILE A 29 -8.52 3.40 -18.41
N PHE A 30 -9.03 2.18 -18.56
CA PHE A 30 -10.45 1.91 -18.84
C PHE A 30 -11.18 1.43 -17.61
N GLU A 31 -10.59 0.48 -16.89
CA GLU A 31 -11.10 -0.03 -15.61
C GLU A 31 -10.03 0.09 -14.52
N PRO A 32 -10.40 0.43 -13.27
CA PRO A 32 -11.76 0.72 -12.83
C PRO A 32 -12.30 2.04 -13.42
N GLN A 33 -13.59 2.34 -13.29
CA GLN A 33 -14.10 3.69 -13.54
C GLN A 33 -13.77 4.63 -12.38
N GLU A 34 -13.67 5.92 -12.67
CA GLU A 34 -13.40 6.95 -11.66
C GLU A 34 -14.46 6.91 -10.55
N GLY A 35 -14.02 6.85 -9.30
CA GLY A 35 -14.90 6.83 -8.13
C GLY A 35 -15.51 5.47 -7.78
N THR A 36 -15.11 4.39 -8.46
CA THR A 36 -15.54 3.02 -8.12
C THR A 36 -15.22 2.70 -6.66
N VAL A 37 -16.14 1.98 -6.00
CA VAL A 37 -16.04 1.61 -4.58
C VAL A 37 -15.67 0.13 -4.46
N PHE A 38 -14.65 -0.16 -3.65
CA PHE A 38 -14.21 -1.50 -3.29
C PHE A 38 -14.23 -1.68 -1.78
N PHE A 39 -14.35 -2.92 -1.32
CA PHE A 39 -14.18 -3.31 0.08
C PHE A 39 -12.80 -3.94 0.29
N VAL A 40 -12.32 -3.92 1.52
CA VAL A 40 -11.15 -4.74 1.89
C VAL A 40 -11.45 -6.22 1.59
N PHE A 41 -10.46 -6.91 1.05
CA PHE A 41 -10.49 -8.25 0.45
C PHE A 41 -11.09 -8.37 -0.95
N ASP A 42 -11.53 -7.27 -1.55
CA ASP A 42 -11.87 -7.26 -2.98
C ASP A 42 -10.62 -7.31 -3.86
N THR A 43 -10.84 -7.65 -5.12
CA THR A 43 -9.85 -7.54 -6.19
C THR A 43 -10.25 -6.41 -7.14
N VAL A 44 -9.33 -5.47 -7.36
CA VAL A 44 -9.47 -4.40 -8.35
C VAL A 44 -8.95 -4.91 -9.69
N PHE A 45 -9.85 -5.09 -10.64
CA PHE A 45 -9.51 -5.40 -12.02
C PHE A 45 -9.10 -4.12 -12.75
N VAL A 46 -7.91 -4.13 -13.31
CA VAL A 46 -7.34 -3.01 -14.04
C VAL A 46 -7.29 -3.37 -15.50
N SER A 47 -7.84 -2.50 -16.36
CA SER A 47 -7.75 -2.61 -17.81
C SER A 47 -7.24 -1.30 -18.38
N ILE A 48 -6.22 -1.36 -19.23
CA ILE A 48 -5.51 -0.20 -19.74
C ILE A 48 -5.12 -0.38 -21.20
N THR A 49 -4.78 0.73 -21.85
CA THR A 49 -3.88 0.73 -23.01
C THR A 49 -2.59 1.46 -22.68
N ALA A 50 -1.48 0.98 -23.23
CA ALA A 50 -0.20 1.65 -23.17
C ALA A 50 0.48 1.57 -24.54
N VAL A 51 1.02 2.70 -25.02
CA VAL A 51 1.68 2.82 -26.32
C VAL A 51 2.92 3.67 -26.20
N ASP A 52 3.95 3.31 -26.96
CA ASP A 52 5.17 4.08 -27.14
C ASP A 52 5.55 4.05 -28.63
N GLU A 53 6.28 5.05 -29.14
CA GLU A 53 6.69 5.05 -30.56
C GLU A 53 7.87 4.12 -30.85
N THR A 54 8.67 3.78 -29.84
CA THR A 54 9.80 2.88 -29.98
C THR A 54 9.42 1.48 -29.49
N ASP A 55 9.28 1.30 -28.18
CA ASP A 55 8.94 0.02 -27.53
C ASP A 55 8.72 0.24 -26.02
N LEU A 56 7.74 -0.46 -25.45
CA LEU A 56 7.54 -0.50 -24.00
C LEU A 56 8.46 -1.55 -23.35
N ILE A 57 9.22 -1.16 -22.33
CA ILE A 57 10.01 -2.09 -21.51
C ILE A 57 9.20 -2.65 -20.35
N SER A 58 8.43 -1.81 -19.67
CA SER A 58 7.65 -2.25 -18.52
C SER A 58 6.39 -1.42 -18.33
N VAL A 59 5.33 -2.10 -17.87
CA VAL A 59 4.12 -1.46 -17.38
C VAL A 59 3.75 -2.13 -16.06
N SER A 60 3.44 -1.32 -15.04
CA SER A 60 3.04 -1.83 -13.73
C SER A 60 1.83 -1.09 -13.18
N ALA A 61 1.01 -1.81 -12.41
CA ALA A 61 -0.17 -1.31 -11.73
C ALA A 61 0.01 -1.45 -10.21
N ARG A 62 -0.43 -0.45 -9.45
CA ARG A 62 -0.30 -0.41 -7.98
C ARG A 62 -1.52 0.26 -7.35
N LEU A 63 -1.91 -0.19 -6.16
CA LEU A 63 -2.82 0.55 -5.30
C LEU A 63 -2.01 1.46 -4.38
N VAL A 64 -2.37 2.74 -4.36
CA VAL A 64 -1.73 3.76 -3.52
C VAL A 64 -2.77 4.57 -2.75
N ASN A 65 -2.38 5.08 -1.58
CA ASN A 65 -3.22 5.98 -0.78
C ASN A 65 -3.20 7.43 -1.31
N GLU A 66 -3.86 8.36 -0.60
CA GLU A 66 -3.90 9.79 -0.95
C GLU A 66 -2.52 10.47 -1.02
N SER A 67 -1.53 9.92 -0.33
CA SER A 67 -0.13 10.39 -0.38
C SER A 67 0.71 9.66 -1.45
N PHE A 68 0.07 8.90 -2.34
CA PHE A 68 0.71 8.04 -3.34
C PHE A 68 1.68 6.99 -2.76
N ILE A 69 1.46 6.59 -1.50
CA ILE A 69 2.22 5.51 -0.86
C ILE A 69 1.56 4.17 -1.21
N PRO A 70 2.30 3.17 -1.71
CA PRO A 70 1.76 1.85 -2.01
C PRO A 70 1.15 1.17 -0.77
N ILE A 71 -0.03 0.60 -0.95
CA ILE A 71 -0.74 -0.16 0.10
C ILE A 71 -0.85 -1.65 -0.20
N ALA A 72 -0.49 -2.07 -1.41
CA ALA A 72 -0.50 -3.45 -1.87
C ALA A 72 0.74 -3.73 -2.74
N VAL A 73 0.99 -5.00 -2.99
CA VAL A 73 2.06 -5.43 -3.91
C VAL A 73 1.75 -4.94 -5.33
N SER A 74 2.78 -4.45 -6.02
CA SER A 74 2.66 -4.04 -7.41
C SER A 74 2.47 -5.24 -8.34
N SER A 75 1.60 -5.10 -9.33
CA SER A 75 1.41 -6.10 -10.38
C SER A 75 2.02 -5.62 -11.69
N ASN A 76 2.70 -6.52 -12.42
CA ASN A 76 3.17 -6.24 -13.77
C ASN A 76 2.02 -6.39 -14.74
N VAL A 77 1.87 -5.46 -15.67
CA VAL A 77 0.85 -5.50 -16.71
C VAL A 77 1.49 -5.99 -18.01
N SER A 78 1.01 -7.11 -18.54
CA SER A 78 1.43 -7.59 -19.85
C SER A 78 0.60 -6.89 -20.94
N ILE A 79 1.27 -6.14 -21.82
CA ILE A 79 0.62 -5.42 -22.93
C ILE A 79 0.63 -6.30 -24.18
N ASN A 80 -0.54 -6.46 -24.82
CA ASN A 80 -0.66 -7.12 -26.11
C ASN A 80 -0.32 -6.13 -27.23
N ILE A 81 0.81 -6.37 -27.91
CA ILE A 81 1.37 -5.52 -28.97
C ILE A 81 0.39 -5.24 -30.14
N SER A 82 -0.54 -6.15 -30.43
CA SER A 82 -1.49 -5.96 -31.54
C SER A 82 -2.66 -5.03 -31.22
N THR A 83 -2.98 -4.88 -29.93
CA THR A 83 -4.15 -4.12 -29.45
C THR A 83 -3.76 -2.98 -28.52
N ASN A 84 -2.49 -2.94 -28.10
CA ASN A 84 -1.95 -2.08 -27.07
C ASN A 84 -2.62 -2.20 -25.70
N ALA A 85 -3.47 -3.22 -25.51
CA ALA A 85 -4.26 -3.40 -24.31
C ALA A 85 -3.57 -4.38 -23.34
N GLY A 86 -3.78 -4.16 -22.06
CA GLY A 86 -3.35 -5.07 -21.00
C GLY A 86 -4.26 -4.99 -19.79
N GLY A 87 -4.02 -5.89 -18.84
CA GLY A 87 -4.73 -5.87 -17.57
C GLY A 87 -3.96 -6.51 -16.44
N ALA A 88 -4.39 -6.18 -15.22
CA ALA A 88 -3.83 -6.71 -13.99
C ALA A 88 -4.90 -6.80 -12.91
N GLU A 89 -4.62 -7.63 -11.91
CA GLU A 89 -5.44 -7.76 -10.71
C GLU A 89 -4.65 -7.22 -9.53
N LEU A 90 -5.28 -6.34 -8.74
CA LEU A 90 -4.72 -5.78 -7.52
C LEU A 90 -5.61 -6.19 -6.34
N ILE A 91 -5.07 -6.96 -5.42
CA ILE A 91 -5.82 -7.51 -4.28
C ILE A 91 -5.67 -6.58 -3.08
N ILE A 92 -6.78 -6.24 -2.42
CA ILE A 92 -6.78 -5.43 -1.19
C ILE A 92 -6.74 -6.39 0.02
N ASP A 93 -5.58 -6.94 0.34
CA ASP A 93 -5.45 -8.01 1.35
C ASP A 93 -5.09 -7.51 2.77
N ASP A 94 -4.74 -6.23 2.92
CA ASP A 94 -4.48 -5.65 4.23
C ASP A 94 -5.78 -5.29 4.97
N LYS A 95 -6.11 -6.09 5.99
CA LYS A 95 -7.23 -5.86 6.92
C LYS A 95 -7.19 -4.52 7.65
N LEU A 96 -6.04 -3.86 7.69
CA LEU A 96 -5.83 -2.57 8.35
C LEU A 96 -6.08 -1.38 7.42
N THR A 97 -6.36 -1.62 6.14
CA THR A 97 -6.73 -0.58 5.18
C THR A 97 -7.93 0.20 5.70
N GLU A 98 -7.77 1.51 5.84
CA GLU A 98 -8.81 2.39 6.35
C GLU A 98 -9.80 2.78 5.23
N THR A 99 -10.98 3.27 5.63
CA THR A 99 -11.93 3.82 4.65
C THR A 99 -11.41 5.17 4.16
N GLY A 100 -11.30 5.33 2.84
CA GLY A 100 -10.73 6.56 2.27
C GLY A 100 -10.72 6.59 0.76
N ASP A 101 -10.11 7.66 0.23
CA ASP A 101 -9.82 7.76 -1.20
C ASP A 101 -8.46 7.12 -1.51
N TYR A 102 -8.41 6.38 -2.61
CA TYR A 102 -7.22 5.65 -3.06
C TYR A 102 -7.09 5.80 -4.57
N TYR A 103 -5.96 5.35 -5.11
CA TYR A 103 -5.69 5.45 -6.53
C TYR A 103 -5.13 4.16 -7.08
N VAL A 104 -5.62 3.78 -8.27
CA VAL A 104 -4.91 2.85 -9.14
C VAL A 104 -3.87 3.68 -9.89
N LEU A 105 -2.60 3.42 -9.63
CA LEU A 105 -1.47 4.07 -10.28
C LEU A 105 -0.89 3.11 -11.32
N ILE A 106 -0.80 3.58 -12.56
CA ILE A 106 -0.12 2.91 -13.66
C ILE A 106 1.18 3.64 -13.96
N THR A 107 2.24 2.88 -14.15
CA THR A 107 3.54 3.40 -14.57
C THR A 107 4.01 2.62 -15.79
N ALA A 108 4.23 3.31 -16.89
CA ALA A 108 4.79 2.76 -18.12
C ALA A 108 6.17 3.37 -18.39
N SER A 109 7.11 2.55 -18.84
CA SER A 109 8.47 2.99 -19.18
C SER A 109 8.99 2.25 -20.42
N ASP A 110 9.67 3.00 -21.28
CA ASP A 110 10.44 2.58 -22.47
C ASP A 110 11.93 2.33 -22.14
N GLY A 111 12.33 2.48 -20.86
CA GLY A 111 13.73 2.41 -20.39
C GLY A 111 14.50 3.73 -20.33
N THR A 112 13.97 4.79 -20.94
CA THR A 112 14.56 6.14 -20.97
C THR A 112 13.64 7.15 -20.29
N ASN A 113 12.36 7.13 -20.66
CA ASN A 113 11.27 7.94 -20.18
C ASN A 113 10.29 7.09 -19.33
N GLU A 114 9.49 7.78 -18.52
CA GLU A 114 8.46 7.17 -17.68
C GLU A 114 7.21 8.05 -17.71
N GLN A 115 6.05 7.44 -17.89
CA GLN A 115 4.75 8.08 -17.74
C GLN A 115 3.97 7.44 -16.59
N ARG A 116 3.27 8.28 -15.84
CA ARG A 116 2.35 7.86 -14.78
C ARG A 116 0.95 8.34 -15.08
N GLU A 117 0.00 7.43 -14.94
CA GLU A 117 -1.42 7.73 -15.03
C GLU A 117 -2.12 7.17 -13.80
N PHE A 118 -3.10 7.88 -13.25
CA PHE A 118 -3.78 7.45 -12.04
C PHE A 118 -5.29 7.63 -12.14
N ARG A 119 -5.99 6.75 -11.44
CA ARG A 119 -7.45 6.78 -11.36
C ARG A 119 -7.91 6.71 -9.93
N LYS A 120 -8.81 7.63 -9.53
CA LYS A 120 -9.32 7.66 -8.17
C LYS A 120 -10.36 6.56 -7.97
N ILE A 121 -10.26 5.89 -6.84
CA ILE A 121 -11.23 4.91 -6.33
C ILE A 121 -11.50 5.18 -4.85
N LYS A 122 -12.50 4.52 -4.30
CA LYS A 122 -12.78 4.52 -2.87
C LYS A 122 -12.65 3.11 -2.31
N ILE A 123 -11.95 2.96 -1.20
CA ILE A 123 -11.88 1.68 -0.48
C ILE A 123 -12.63 1.83 0.84
N ILE A 124 -13.50 0.86 1.14
CA ILE A 124 -14.23 0.74 2.38
C ILE A 124 -13.49 -0.26 3.26
N GLY A 125 -12.87 0.26 4.32
CA GLY A 125 -12.21 -0.52 5.37
C GLY A 125 -13.18 -1.42 6.13
N LEU A 126 -12.66 -2.43 6.83
CA LEU A 126 -13.49 -3.29 7.66
C LEU A 126 -14.21 -2.49 8.75
N PRO A 127 -15.52 -2.70 8.95
CA PRO A 127 -16.27 -2.01 10.00
C PRO A 127 -15.69 -2.39 11.37
N LYS A 128 -15.35 -1.38 12.16
CA LYS A 128 -14.82 -1.56 13.51
C LYS A 128 -15.99 -1.70 14.49
N GLU A 129 -16.01 -2.80 15.26
CA GLU A 129 -16.99 -3.01 16.32
C GLU A 129 -16.33 -2.89 17.71
N ARG A 130 -16.96 -2.14 18.61
CA ARG A 130 -16.54 -2.08 20.00
C ARG A 130 -17.00 -3.34 20.74
N ARG A 131 -16.11 -4.33 20.84
CA ARG A 131 -16.40 -5.60 21.54
C ARG A 131 -16.45 -5.48 23.06
N ALA A 132 -15.64 -4.59 23.64
CA ALA A 132 -15.59 -4.38 25.08
C ALA A 132 -14.93 -3.05 25.45
N VAL A 133 -15.10 -2.65 26.71
CA VAL A 133 -14.34 -1.59 27.37
C VAL A 133 -13.62 -2.18 28.58
N TYR A 134 -12.37 -1.76 28.79
CA TYR A 134 -11.53 -2.21 29.89
C TYR A 134 -11.37 -1.08 30.91
N PHE A 135 -11.50 -1.42 32.19
CA PHE A 135 -11.36 -0.48 33.31
C PHE A 135 -10.35 -1.02 34.32
N SER A 136 -9.61 -0.11 34.96
CA SER A 136 -8.90 -0.42 36.20
C SER A 136 -9.70 0.13 37.36
N SER A 137 -9.92 -0.66 38.40
CA SER A 137 -10.34 -0.13 39.70
C SER A 137 -9.12 0.11 40.57
N THR A 138 -8.95 1.33 41.09
CA THR A 138 -8.08 1.59 42.23
C THR A 138 -8.91 1.43 43.49
N ASN A 139 -8.94 0.23 44.05
CA ASN A 139 -9.59 0.05 45.35
C ASN A 139 -8.55 0.50 46.37
N GLY A 140 -8.84 1.55 47.13
CA GLY A 140 -7.93 2.16 48.12
C GLY A 140 -7.40 1.20 49.21
N ASP A 141 -7.75 -0.08 49.13
CA ASP A 141 -7.35 -1.21 49.95
C ASP A 141 -6.22 -2.05 49.30
N GLY A 142 -5.57 -1.55 48.24
CA GLY A 142 -4.40 -2.19 47.61
C GLY A 142 -4.73 -3.36 46.67
N THR A 143 -5.98 -3.48 46.20
CA THR A 143 -6.39 -4.55 45.27
C THR A 143 -6.90 -3.97 43.96
N ASP A 144 -5.96 -3.68 43.07
CA ASP A 144 -6.28 -3.19 41.74
C ASP A 144 -6.69 -4.35 40.83
N ALA A 145 -7.77 -4.13 40.07
CA ALA A 145 -8.34 -5.13 39.18
C ALA A 145 -8.56 -4.57 37.79
N ILE A 146 -8.26 -5.38 36.78
CA ILE A 146 -8.62 -5.11 35.40
C ILE A 146 -9.94 -5.80 35.11
N THR A 147 -10.92 -5.00 34.75
CA THR A 147 -12.27 -5.44 34.47
C THR A 147 -12.63 -5.18 33.02
N ARG A 148 -13.29 -6.15 32.39
CA ARG A 148 -13.85 -6.06 31.04
C ARG A 148 -15.37 -5.98 31.12
N VAL A 149 -15.94 -5.01 30.43
CA VAL A 149 -17.38 -4.89 30.20
C VAL A 149 -17.65 -5.09 28.71
N ASP A 150 -18.46 -6.08 28.36
CA ASP A 150 -18.78 -6.40 26.97
C ASP A 150 -19.99 -5.62 26.43
N SER A 151 -20.38 -5.92 25.19
CA SER A 151 -21.51 -5.28 24.52
C SER A 151 -22.88 -5.62 25.12
N LEU A 152 -22.97 -6.66 25.96
CA LEU A 152 -24.17 -7.03 26.72
C LEU A 152 -24.17 -6.43 28.13
N PHE A 153 -23.21 -5.55 28.43
CA PHE A 153 -22.96 -4.98 29.76
C PHE A 153 -22.64 -6.05 30.81
N GLN A 154 -22.19 -7.24 30.40
CA GLN A 154 -21.69 -8.24 31.33
C GLN A 154 -20.27 -7.87 31.76
N ASN A 155 -20.06 -7.93 33.06
CA ASN A 155 -18.80 -7.59 33.70
C ASN A 155 -18.01 -8.87 34.02
N SER A 156 -16.73 -8.89 33.63
CA SER A 156 -15.80 -9.97 33.95
C SER A 156 -14.47 -9.40 34.45
N THR A 157 -14.00 -9.84 35.61
CA THR A 157 -12.64 -9.56 36.10
C THR A 157 -11.63 -10.40 35.32
N LEU A 158 -10.69 -9.74 34.64
CA LEU A 158 -9.66 -10.42 33.84
C LEU A 158 -8.39 -10.68 34.64
N TRP A 159 -8.08 -9.77 35.55
CA TRP A 159 -6.87 -9.84 36.36
C TRP A 159 -7.10 -9.11 37.67
N ILE A 160 -6.62 -9.71 38.76
CA ILE A 160 -6.61 -9.15 40.11
C ILE A 160 -5.35 -9.63 40.82
N GLN A 161 -4.65 -8.74 41.48
CA GLN A 161 -3.52 -9.09 42.33
C GLN A 161 -3.45 -8.12 43.51
N ALA A 162 -3.10 -8.66 44.69
CA ALA A 162 -2.94 -7.86 45.89
C ALA A 162 -1.65 -7.02 45.84
N ASP A 163 -1.69 -5.86 46.50
CA ASP A 163 -0.60 -4.90 46.66
C ASP A 163 -0.04 -4.35 45.33
N GLN A 164 -0.92 -4.13 44.34
CA GLN A 164 -0.56 -3.54 43.05
C GLN A 164 -1.22 -2.17 42.86
N ASP A 165 -0.55 -1.27 42.15
CA ASP A 165 -1.08 0.03 41.74
C ASP A 165 -1.05 0.12 40.20
N ILE A 166 -2.20 -0.02 39.53
CA ILE A 166 -2.34 0.17 38.08
C ILE A 166 -2.51 1.66 37.80
N ARG A 167 -1.49 2.25 37.18
CA ARG A 167 -1.46 3.67 36.83
C ARG A 167 -2.02 3.96 35.44
N LYS A 168 -1.86 3.02 34.52
CA LYS A 168 -2.28 3.19 33.13
C LYS A 168 -2.62 1.85 32.50
N ILE A 169 -3.65 1.87 31.66
CA ILE A 169 -4.01 0.78 30.76
C ILE A 169 -4.01 1.31 29.33
N CYS A 170 -3.51 0.51 28.40
CA CYS A 170 -3.52 0.74 26.97
C CYS A 170 -4.08 -0.50 26.27
N VAL A 171 -4.99 -0.30 25.32
CA VAL A 171 -5.53 -1.36 24.47
C VAL A 171 -4.97 -1.18 23.06
N ASN A 172 -4.41 -2.25 22.50
CA ASN A 172 -4.06 -2.32 21.08
C ASN A 172 -4.95 -3.39 20.43
N SER A 173 -6.00 -2.95 19.75
CA SER A 173 -6.95 -3.82 19.06
C SER A 173 -6.40 -4.41 17.74
N LEU A 174 -5.28 -3.90 17.23
CA LEU A 174 -4.64 -4.44 16.02
C LEU A 174 -3.92 -5.75 16.33
N ASN A 175 -3.32 -5.83 17.52
CA ASN A 175 -2.52 -6.95 17.99
C ASN A 175 -3.20 -7.76 19.11
N ASP A 176 -4.49 -7.50 19.39
CA ASP A 176 -5.24 -8.09 20.51
C ASP A 176 -4.48 -8.06 21.85
N ARG A 177 -3.87 -6.91 22.16
CA ARG A 177 -3.01 -6.74 23.34
C ARG A 177 -3.57 -5.73 24.32
N LEU A 178 -3.71 -6.14 25.57
CA LEU A 178 -3.87 -5.25 26.71
C LEU A 178 -2.51 -5.05 27.39
N THR A 179 -2.15 -3.81 27.66
CA THR A 179 -0.92 -3.46 28.39
C THR A 179 -1.28 -2.56 29.55
N PHE A 180 -0.72 -2.83 30.72
CA PHE A 180 -0.87 -1.97 31.88
C PHE A 180 0.51 -1.66 32.47
N ILE A 181 0.60 -0.49 33.10
CA ILE A 181 1.79 -0.03 33.82
C ILE A 181 1.36 0.27 35.24
N GLY A 182 2.17 -0.18 36.17
CA GLY A 182 1.89 -0.04 37.59
C GLY A 182 3.10 -0.33 38.45
N TYR A 183 2.96 -0.13 39.75
CA TYR A 183 3.88 -0.75 40.70
C TYR A 183 3.44 -2.19 40.91
N LEU A 184 4.26 -3.09 40.38
CA LEU A 184 4.00 -4.52 40.48
C LEU A 184 4.95 -5.12 41.52
N SER A 185 4.43 -5.47 42.68
CA SER A 185 5.16 -6.29 43.64
C SER A 185 5.05 -7.75 43.19
N THR A 186 6.18 -8.42 42.96
CA THR A 186 6.21 -9.84 42.59
C THR A 186 6.10 -10.78 43.78
N GLY A 187 5.93 -10.25 45.00
CA GLY A 187 6.27 -10.97 46.24
C GLY A 187 7.78 -11.00 46.46
#